data_AF-A0AAP3XQZ9-F1
#
_entry.id   AF-A0AAP3XQZ9-F1
#
_cell.length_a   1.000
_cell.length_b   1.000
_cell.length_c   1.000
_cell.angle_alpha   90.00
_cell.angle_beta   90.00
_cell.angle_gamma   90.00
#
_symmetry.space_group_name_H-M   'P 1'
#
loop_
_entity.id
_entity.type
_entity.pdbx_description
1 polymer ?
#
loop_
_entity_poly.entity_id
_entity_poly.type
_entity_poly.pdbx_seq_one_letter_code
_entity_poly.pdbx_strand_id
1 'polypeptide(L)'
;MVAPQVQAFKFAHFGHGIVVLHEHESRKHKPPFVFLQSQDKRDSFMTALNRLIENADFTIIAAAIHKENLRRRYADPRNPYEMAPTFCMERACRFLRDRGQHMLKTHIVVERRGKREDDDLELAFRRIRTVPVSGNPGTPAPFNPSRGGGRQPPAQTIGV
;
A
#
# COMPACT_ATOMS: atom_id res chain seq x y z
N MET A 1 -15.45 -9.25 4.92
CA MET A 1 -14.97 -7.86 4.76
C MET A 1 -13.82 -7.63 5.73
N VAL A 2 -12.69 -7.08 5.26
CA VAL A 2 -11.47 -6.89 6.07
C VAL A 2 -11.58 -5.75 7.10
N ALA A 3 -12.26 -4.65 6.76
CA ALA A 3 -12.29 -3.47 7.63
C ALA A 3 -12.94 -3.73 9.03
N PRO A 4 -14.09 -4.41 9.15
CA PRO A 4 -14.65 -4.75 10.46
C PRO A 4 -13.76 -5.67 11.29
N GLN A 5 -13.07 -6.61 10.64
CA GLN A 5 -12.14 -7.54 11.32
C GLN A 5 -10.93 -6.80 11.88
N VAL A 6 -10.35 -5.85 11.11
CA VAL A 6 -9.27 -4.97 11.58
C VAL A 6 -9.72 -4.11 12.74
N GLN A 7 -10.94 -3.57 12.70
CA GLN A 7 -11.45 -2.75 13.79
C GLN A 7 -11.63 -3.58 15.07
N ALA A 8 -12.23 -4.77 14.97
CA ALA A 8 -12.40 -5.67 16.10
C ALA A 8 -11.05 -6.08 16.71
N PHE A 9 -10.05 -6.37 15.86
CA PHE A 9 -8.68 -6.65 16.29
C PHE A 9 -8.09 -5.49 17.09
N LYS A 10 -8.24 -4.24 16.61
CA LYS A 10 -7.74 -3.07 17.32
C LYS A 10 -8.43 -2.88 18.68
N PHE A 11 -9.75 -3.00 18.75
CA PHE A 11 -10.47 -2.91 20.03
C PHE A 11 -10.03 -3.98 21.03
N ALA A 12 -9.81 -5.22 20.58
CA ALA A 12 -9.40 -6.32 21.46
C ALA A 12 -8.02 -6.08 22.10
N HIS A 13 -7.10 -5.40 21.42
CA HIS A 13 -5.72 -5.20 21.90
C HIS A 13 -5.43 -3.80 22.47
N PHE A 14 -6.11 -2.76 21.97
CA PHE A 14 -5.88 -1.37 22.38
C PHE A 14 -7.07 -0.74 23.10
N GLY A 15 -8.25 -1.36 23.08
CA GLY A 15 -9.49 -0.80 23.63
C GLY A 15 -10.15 0.27 22.74
N HIS A 16 -9.54 0.61 21.60
CA HIS A 16 -10.08 1.59 20.65
C HIS A 16 -9.53 1.34 19.23
N GLY A 17 -10.18 1.91 18.21
CA GLY A 17 -9.80 1.73 16.79
C GLY A 17 -8.79 2.74 16.22
N ILE A 18 -8.40 3.74 17.01
CA ILE A 18 -7.59 4.89 16.55
C ILE A 18 -6.14 4.49 16.25
N VAL A 19 -5.64 3.40 16.85
CA VAL A 19 -4.26 2.97 16.67
C VAL A 19 -3.98 2.60 15.21
N VAL A 20 -2.91 3.15 14.64
CA VAL A 20 -2.39 2.71 13.35
C VAL A 20 -1.40 1.57 13.57
N LEU A 21 -1.59 0.46 12.85
CA LEU A 21 -0.77 -0.75 12.97
C LEU A 21 0.54 -0.59 12.19
N HIS A 22 1.44 0.25 12.68
CA HIS A 22 2.76 0.42 12.08
C HIS A 22 3.76 -0.62 12.59
N GLU A 23 4.43 -1.28 11.64
CA GLU A 23 5.43 -2.32 11.92
C GLU A 23 6.58 -1.80 12.81
N HIS A 24 7.03 -0.56 12.60
CA HIS A 24 8.18 0.00 13.32
C HIS A 24 7.94 0.06 14.83
N GLU A 25 6.80 0.61 15.25
CA GLU A 25 6.40 0.77 16.64
C GLU A 25 6.13 -0.60 17.27
N SER A 26 5.42 -1.48 16.55
CA SER A 26 5.14 -2.85 16.98
C SER A 26 6.43 -3.62 17.22
N ARG A 27 7.36 -3.65 16.26
CA ARG A 27 8.62 -4.38 16.36
C ARG A 27 9.54 -3.86 17.47
N LYS A 28 9.53 -2.54 17.71
CA LYS A 28 10.35 -1.91 18.75
C LYS A 28 9.66 -1.83 20.12
N HIS A 29 8.45 -2.37 20.25
CA HIS A 29 7.62 -2.26 21.46
C HIS A 29 7.47 -0.80 21.94
N LYS A 30 7.39 0.16 21.02
CA LYS A 30 7.18 1.58 21.33
C LYS A 30 5.69 1.84 21.53
N PRO A 31 5.28 2.92 22.24
CA PRO A 31 3.88 3.30 22.32
C PRO A 31 3.22 3.35 20.93
N PRO A 32 1.99 2.81 20.77
CA PRO A 32 1.13 2.19 21.79
C PRO A 32 1.38 0.69 22.05
N PHE A 33 2.42 0.09 21.48
CA PHE A 33 2.73 -1.34 21.51
C PHE A 33 3.61 -1.79 22.70
N VAL A 34 3.75 -0.97 23.75
CA VAL A 34 4.58 -1.31 24.93
C VAL A 34 4.12 -2.62 25.58
N PHE A 35 2.83 -2.95 25.49
CA PHE A 35 2.28 -4.20 26.03
C PHE A 35 2.85 -5.48 25.38
N LEU A 36 3.46 -5.39 24.19
CA LEU A 36 4.12 -6.51 23.50
C LEU A 36 5.42 -6.96 24.19
N GLN A 37 5.88 -6.24 25.21
CA GLN A 37 6.96 -6.71 26.09
C GLN A 37 6.55 -7.98 26.87
N SER A 38 5.26 -8.14 27.18
CA SER A 38 4.72 -9.37 27.75
C SER A 38 4.63 -10.45 26.67
N GLN A 39 5.27 -11.60 26.92
CA GLN A 39 5.26 -12.76 26.02
C GLN A 39 3.82 -13.20 25.68
N ASP A 40 2.99 -13.43 26.70
CA ASP A 40 1.61 -13.90 26.51
C ASP A 40 0.78 -12.93 25.65
N LYS A 41 0.91 -11.62 25.91
CA LYS A 41 0.20 -10.61 25.12
C LYS A 41 0.71 -10.54 23.69
N ARG A 42 2.03 -10.69 23.50
CA ARG A 42 2.64 -10.71 22.16
C ARG A 42 2.19 -11.93 21.37
N ASP A 43 2.19 -13.11 21.97
CA ASP A 43 1.79 -14.34 21.29
C ASP A 43 0.31 -14.32 20.92
N SER A 44 -0.54 -13.83 21.82
CA SER A 44 -1.96 -13.57 21.56
C SER A 44 -2.15 -12.58 20.40
N PHE A 45 -1.45 -11.45 20.43
CA PHE A 45 -1.50 -10.42 19.38
C PHE A 45 -1.05 -10.96 18.01
N MET A 46 0.10 -11.63 17.95
CA MET A 46 0.65 -12.14 16.69
C MET A 46 -0.21 -13.27 16.13
N THR A 47 -0.74 -14.16 16.98
CA THR A 47 -1.67 -15.22 16.55
C THR A 47 -2.95 -14.64 15.96
N ALA A 48 -3.54 -13.63 16.62
CA ALA A 48 -4.72 -12.96 16.12
C ALA A 48 -4.45 -12.18 14.83
N LEU A 49 -3.29 -11.53 14.70
CA LEU A 49 -2.88 -10.81 13.50
C LEU A 49 -2.70 -11.76 12.30
N ASN A 50 -2.02 -12.89 12.50
CA ASN A 50 -1.84 -13.90 11.46
C ASN A 50 -3.18 -14.43 10.96
N ARG A 51 -4.09 -14.80 11.88
CA ARG A 51 -5.45 -15.23 11.51
C ARG A 51 -6.21 -14.16 10.76
N LEU A 52 -6.07 -12.89 11.15
CA LEU A 52 -6.72 -11.79 10.44
C LEU A 52 -6.24 -11.70 9.00
N ILE A 53 -4.93 -11.78 8.78
CA ILE A 53 -4.31 -11.72 7.45
C ILE A 53 -4.71 -12.94 6.61
N GLU A 54 -4.70 -14.15 7.19
CA GLU A 54 -5.09 -15.39 6.52
C GLU A 54 -6.54 -15.38 6.03
N ASN A 55 -7.45 -14.78 6.80
CA ASN A 55 -8.88 -14.75 6.49
C ASN A 55 -9.32 -13.53 5.67
N ALA A 56 -8.41 -12.59 5.42
CA ALA A 56 -8.75 -11.36 4.72
C ALA A 56 -8.68 -11.56 3.20
N ASP A 57 -9.75 -11.15 2.52
CA ASP A 57 -9.85 -11.24 1.06
C ASP A 57 -9.08 -10.09 0.40
N PHE A 58 -7.76 -10.28 0.25
CA PHE A 58 -6.90 -9.40 -0.50
C PHE A 58 -5.80 -10.17 -1.24
N THR A 59 -5.19 -9.52 -2.23
CA THR A 59 -4.03 -10.06 -2.93
C THR A 59 -2.83 -9.15 -2.72
N ILE A 60 -1.69 -9.73 -2.36
CA ILE A 60 -0.42 -9.03 -2.25
C ILE A 60 0.32 -9.10 -3.59
N ILE A 61 0.74 -7.95 -4.09
CA ILE A 61 1.69 -7.83 -5.19
C ILE A 61 2.92 -7.11 -4.64
N ALA A 62 4.06 -7.77 -4.67
CA ALA A 62 5.31 -7.25 -4.13
C ALA A 62 6.45 -7.37 -5.14
N ALA A 63 7.38 -6.43 -5.07
CA ALA A 63 8.63 -6.43 -5.82
C ALA A 63 9.80 -6.24 -4.84
N ALA A 64 10.78 -7.14 -4.90
CA ALA A 64 12.02 -7.05 -4.14
C ALA A 64 13.18 -6.80 -5.11
N ILE A 65 13.95 -5.73 -4.88
CA ILE A 65 15.06 -5.33 -5.75
C ILE A 65 16.36 -5.42 -4.98
N HIS A 66 17.24 -6.33 -5.40
CA HIS A 66 18.58 -6.47 -4.83
C HIS A 66 19.52 -5.40 -5.40
N LYS A 67 19.66 -4.28 -4.67
CA LYS A 67 20.36 -3.06 -5.14
C LYS A 67 21.82 -3.32 -5.56
N GLU A 68 22.53 -4.21 -4.86
CA GLU A 68 23.94 -4.50 -5.18
C GLU A 68 24.09 -5.20 -6.53
N ASN A 69 23.31 -6.26 -6.77
CA ASN A 69 23.28 -6.97 -8.05
C ASN A 69 22.87 -6.05 -9.20
N LEU A 70 21.94 -5.13 -8.96
CA LEU A 70 21.52 -4.15 -9.96
C LEU A 70 22.69 -3.22 -10.36
N ARG A 71 23.42 -2.68 -9.39
CA ARG A 71 24.59 -1.81 -9.65
C ARG A 71 25.74 -2.54 -10.33
N ARG A 72 25.95 -3.82 -10.02
CA ARG A 72 26.98 -4.64 -10.66
C ARG A 72 26.66 -4.95 -12.12
N ARG A 73 25.38 -5.07 -12.47
CA ARG A 73 24.93 -5.53 -13.79
C ARG A 73 24.74 -4.40 -14.81
N TYR A 74 24.50 -3.17 -14.36
CA TYR A 74 24.22 -2.03 -15.24
C TYR A 74 25.13 -0.85 -14.91
N ALA A 75 25.72 -0.25 -15.96
CA ALA A 75 26.57 0.93 -15.82
C ALA A 75 25.78 2.17 -15.34
N ASP A 76 24.51 2.28 -15.74
CA ASP A 76 23.55 3.27 -15.23
C ASP A 76 22.26 2.57 -14.78
N PRO A 77 22.21 2.07 -13.52
CA PRO A 77 21.07 1.32 -13.04
C PRO A 77 19.88 2.26 -12.81
N ARG A 78 18.72 1.94 -13.42
CA ARG A 78 17.45 2.61 -13.13
C ARG A 78 17.21 2.68 -11.63
N ASN A 79 16.62 3.78 -11.18
CA ASN A 79 16.33 3.97 -9.77
C ASN A 79 15.38 2.86 -9.26
N PRO A 80 15.76 2.06 -8.24
CA PRO A 80 14.88 1.03 -7.67
C PRO A 80 13.50 1.54 -7.23
N TYR A 81 13.44 2.81 -6.83
CA TYR A 81 12.21 3.49 -6.43
C TYR A 81 11.28 3.78 -7.62
N GLU A 82 11.78 3.83 -8.85
CA GLU A 82 10.94 3.85 -10.05
C GLU A 82 10.56 2.43 -10.48
N MET A 83 11.49 1.49 -10.37
CA MET A 83 11.30 0.12 -10.86
C MET A 83 10.26 -0.65 -10.07
N ALA A 84 10.35 -0.69 -8.72
CA ALA A 84 9.45 -1.49 -7.91
C ALA A 84 7.97 -1.07 -8.08
N PRO A 85 7.60 0.22 -8.01
CA PRO A 85 6.23 0.64 -8.28
C PRO A 85 5.78 0.29 -9.69
N THR A 86 6.63 0.44 -10.71
CA THR A 86 6.30 0.07 -12.09
C THR A 86 5.94 -1.41 -12.20
N PHE A 87 6.78 -2.30 -11.66
CA PHE A 87 6.50 -3.74 -11.66
C PHE A 87 5.21 -4.09 -10.91
N CYS A 88 5.00 -3.51 -9.72
CA CYS A 88 3.79 -3.75 -8.94
C CYS A 88 2.54 -3.27 -9.68
N MET A 89 2.62 -2.12 -10.36
CA MET A 89 1.52 -1.55 -11.12
C MET A 89 1.17 -2.35 -12.37
N GLU A 90 2.15 -2.84 -13.12
CA GLU A 90 1.92 -3.72 -14.27
C GLU A 90 1.26 -5.04 -13.84
N ARG A 91 1.73 -5.63 -12.74
CA ARG A 91 1.14 -6.84 -12.15
C ARG A 91 -0.28 -6.58 -11.65
N ALA A 92 -0.54 -5.42 -11.03
CA ALA A 92 -1.88 -5.03 -10.59
C ALA A 92 -2.84 -4.84 -11.77
N CYS A 93 -2.41 -4.17 -12.85
CA CYS A 93 -3.18 -4.06 -14.09
C CYS A 93 -3.58 -5.43 -14.63
N ARG A 94 -2.61 -6.34 -14.73
CA ARG A 94 -2.86 -7.70 -15.21
C ARG A 94 -3.84 -8.44 -14.31
N PHE A 95 -3.65 -8.38 -13.01
CA PHE A 95 -4.54 -8.98 -12.02
C PHE A 95 -6.00 -8.51 -12.16
N LEU A 96 -6.21 -7.21 -12.41
CA LEU A 96 -7.54 -6.63 -12.65
C LEU A 96 -8.10 -7.04 -14.01
N ARG A 97 -7.26 -7.10 -15.05
CA ARG A 97 -7.66 -7.54 -16.40
C ARG A 97 -8.13 -8.99 -16.39
N ASP A 98 -7.40 -9.87 -15.73
CA ASP A 98 -7.73 -11.30 -15.61
C ASP A 98 -9.06 -11.52 -14.86
N ARG A 99 -9.51 -10.53 -14.08
CA ARG A 99 -10.83 -10.50 -13.40
C ARG A 99 -11.91 -9.72 -14.15
N GLY A 100 -11.62 -9.21 -15.35
CA GLY A 100 -12.56 -8.36 -16.10
C GLY A 100 -12.79 -6.97 -15.50
N GLN A 101 -11.99 -6.54 -14.54
CA GLN A 101 -12.16 -5.28 -13.78
C GLN A 101 -11.32 -4.11 -14.32
N HIS A 102 -10.56 -4.30 -15.40
CA HIS A 102 -9.63 -3.31 -15.94
C HIS A 102 -10.29 -2.02 -16.47
N MET A 103 -11.60 -2.03 -16.74
CA MET A 103 -12.37 -0.85 -17.16
C MET A 103 -12.98 -0.08 -15.98
N LEU A 104 -12.95 -0.66 -14.77
CA LEU A 104 -13.45 0.00 -13.56
C LEU A 104 -12.42 1.01 -13.05
N LYS A 105 -12.92 2.04 -12.37
CA LYS A 105 -12.06 3.02 -11.73
C LYS A 105 -11.33 2.37 -10.55
N THR A 106 -10.00 2.30 -10.63
CA THR A 106 -9.17 1.78 -9.54
C THR A 106 -8.54 2.91 -8.76
N HIS A 107 -8.79 2.92 -7.45
CA HIS A 107 -8.18 3.85 -6.51
C HIS A 107 -6.82 3.30 -6.06
N ILE A 108 -5.78 4.10 -6.20
CA ILE A 108 -4.45 3.80 -5.67
C ILE A 108 -4.17 4.74 -4.52
N VAL A 109 -3.82 4.19 -3.38
CA VAL A 109 -3.37 4.93 -2.20
C VAL A 109 -1.91 4.59 -1.98
N VAL A 110 -1.07 5.61 -1.77
CA VAL A 110 0.34 5.42 -1.49
C VAL A 110 0.72 6.21 -0.25
N GLU A 111 1.53 5.58 0.61
CA GLU A 111 2.07 6.18 1.81
C GLU A 111 3.20 7.15 1.46
N ARG A 112 3.18 8.34 2.07
CA ARG A 112 4.27 9.32 1.93
C ARG A 112 5.52 8.86 2.67
N ARG A 113 6.69 9.03 2.06
CA ARG A 113 7.99 8.60 2.63
C ARG A 113 9.06 9.69 2.68
N GLY A 114 8.71 10.92 2.32
CA GLY A 114 9.61 12.06 2.30
C GLY A 114 9.47 12.82 1.00
N LYS A 115 9.80 14.12 0.99
CA LYS A 115 9.55 14.98 -0.17
C LYS A 115 10.17 14.43 -1.45
N ARG A 116 11.43 14.00 -1.39
CA ARG A 116 12.15 13.50 -2.55
C ARG A 116 11.58 12.17 -3.06
N GLU A 117 11.32 11.23 -2.15
CA GLU A 117 10.71 9.94 -2.48
C GLU A 117 9.30 10.10 -3.06
N ASP A 118 8.52 11.03 -2.50
CA ASP A 118 7.17 11.34 -2.97
C ASP A 118 7.20 11.96 -4.38
N ASP A 119 8.16 12.87 -4.65
CA ASP A 119 8.35 13.48 -5.97
C ASP A 119 8.76 12.44 -7.02
N ASP A 120 9.74 11.57 -6.70
CA ASP A 120 10.20 10.48 -7.57
C ASP A 120 9.06 9.48 -7.87
N LEU A 121 8.27 9.14 -6.84
CA LEU A 121 7.14 8.23 -6.95
C LEU A 121 6.00 8.83 -7.79
N GLU A 122 5.66 10.11 -7.59
CA GLU A 122 4.63 10.78 -8.40
C GLU A 122 5.04 10.80 -9.87
N LEU A 123 6.32 11.06 -10.17
CA LEU A 123 6.84 11.03 -11.53
C LEU A 123 6.70 9.63 -12.15
N ALA A 124 7.04 8.57 -11.40
CA ALA A 124 6.85 7.19 -11.83
C ALA A 124 5.37 6.86 -12.13
N PHE A 125 4.44 7.28 -11.26
CA PHE A 125 3.01 7.11 -11.48
C PHE A 125 2.50 7.81 -12.75
N ARG A 126 2.95 9.05 -12.98
CA ARG A 126 2.57 9.79 -14.20
C ARG A 126 3.05 9.08 -15.46
N ARG A 127 4.27 8.54 -15.46
CA ARG A 127 4.82 7.77 -16.59
C ARG A 127 4.02 6.49 -16.85
N ILE A 128 3.64 5.75 -15.81
CA ILE A 128 2.84 4.52 -15.96
C ILE A 128 1.46 4.83 -16.58
N ARG A 129 0.86 5.99 -16.27
CA ARG A 129 -0.42 6.39 -16.86
C ARG A 129 -0.33 6.70 -18.36
N THR A 130 0.82 7.17 -18.83
CA THR A 130 1.01 7.61 -20.22
C THR A 130 1.56 6.52 -21.12
N VAL A 131 2.18 5.47 -20.57
CA VAL A 131 2.63 4.31 -21.37
C VAL A 131 1.40 3.46 -21.76
N PRO A 132 1.09 3.31 -23.06
CA PRO A 132 0.07 2.36 -23.49
C PRO A 132 0.53 0.97 -23.09
N VAL A 133 -0.30 0.22 -22.36
CA VAL A 133 -0.04 -1.20 -22.12
C VAL A 133 0.07 -1.87 -23.48
N SER A 134 1.24 -2.45 -23.82
CA SER A 134 1.48 -3.04 -25.13
C SER A 134 0.37 -4.05 -25.44
N GLY A 135 -0.42 -3.73 -26.47
CA GLY A 135 -1.57 -4.51 -26.89
C GLY A 135 -2.73 -3.72 -27.52
N ASN A 136 -2.90 -2.42 -27.23
CA ASN A 136 -3.90 -1.60 -27.95
C ASN A 136 -3.61 -0.08 -27.84
N PRO A 137 -3.38 0.65 -28.94
CA PRO A 137 -3.16 2.10 -28.89
C PRO A 137 -4.49 2.82 -28.68
N GLY A 138 -4.83 3.18 -27.44
CA GLY A 138 -5.97 4.06 -27.19
C GLY A 138 -6.66 3.98 -25.82
N THR A 139 -6.27 3.06 -24.93
CA THR A 139 -6.91 2.96 -23.61
C THR A 139 -6.04 3.61 -22.53
N PRO A 140 -6.46 4.72 -21.91
CA PRO A 140 -5.71 5.30 -20.78
C PRO A 140 -5.69 4.32 -19.61
N ALA A 141 -4.58 4.29 -18.86
CA ALA A 141 -4.48 3.43 -17.68
C ALA A 141 -5.59 3.75 -16.66
N PRO A 142 -6.23 2.75 -16.02
CA PRO A 142 -7.44 2.91 -15.21
C PRO A 142 -7.24 3.61 -13.85
N PHE A 143 -6.11 4.30 -13.67
CA PHE A 143 -5.68 4.84 -12.39
C PHE A 143 -5.83 6.36 -12.34
N ASN A 144 -6.65 6.82 -11.41
CA ASN A 144 -6.82 8.23 -11.11
C ASN A 144 -6.26 8.53 -9.70
N PRO A 145 -5.11 9.23 -9.57
CA PRO A 145 -4.63 9.70 -8.28
C PRO A 145 -5.50 10.89 -7.84
N SER A 146 -6.39 10.69 -6.88
CA SER A 146 -7.10 11.80 -6.25
C SER A 146 -6.11 12.65 -5.44
N ARG A 147 -5.80 13.85 -5.96
CA ARG A 147 -5.10 14.91 -5.22
C ARG A 147 -6.04 15.46 -4.15
N GLY A 148 -5.69 15.27 -2.87
CA GLY A 148 -6.29 16.03 -1.78
C GLY A 148 -5.83 17.48 -1.87
N GLY A 149 -6.65 18.34 -2.49
CA GLY A 149 -6.34 19.76 -2.63
C GLY A 149 -7.23 20.47 -3.65
N GLY A 150 -8.46 20.79 -3.27
CA GLY A 150 -9.40 21.59 -4.07
C GLY A 150 -10.79 21.60 -3.44
N ARG A 151 -11.25 22.78 -3.01
CA ARG A 151 -12.51 23.10 -2.28
C ARG A 151 -13.65 22.08 -2.45
N GLN A 152 -14.06 21.47 -1.34
CA GLN A 152 -15.36 20.83 -1.17
C GLN A 152 -16.48 21.90 -1.07
N PRO A 153 -17.65 21.73 -1.72
CA PRO A 153 -18.89 22.31 -1.22
C PRO A 153 -19.29 21.60 0.10
N PRO A 154 -20.06 22.24 0.99
CA PRO A 154 -20.13 21.83 2.39
C PRO A 154 -20.82 20.47 2.54
N ALA A 155 -20.02 19.44 2.80
CA ALA A 155 -20.49 18.13 3.23
C ALA A 155 -19.99 17.89 4.66
N GLN A 156 -20.95 18.04 5.57
CA GLN A 156 -20.99 17.65 6.98
C GLN A 156 -19.78 16.87 7.50
N THR A 157 -19.02 17.54 8.37
CA THR A 157 -18.02 16.97 9.27
C THR A 157 -18.69 15.93 10.19
N ILE A 158 -18.27 14.68 10.08
CA ILE A 158 -18.27 13.75 11.22
C ILE A 158 -16.83 13.29 11.36
N GLY A 159 -16.20 13.75 12.44
CA GLY A 159 -14.84 13.40 12.80
C GLY A 159 -14.75 11.98 13.35
N VAL A 160 -13.56 11.40 13.17
CA VAL A 160 -12.79 10.68 14.20
C VAL A 160 -11.32 10.96 13.92
#